data_AF-A0A505HG85-F1
#
_entry.id   AF-A0A505HG85-F1
#
_cell.length_a   1.000
_cell.length_b   1.000
_cell.length_c   1.000
_cell.angle_alpha   90.00
_cell.angle_beta   90.00
_cell.angle_gamma   90.00
#
_symmetry.space_group_name_H-M   'P 1'
#
loop_
_entity.id
_entity.type
_entity.pdbx_description
1 polymer ?
#
loop_
_entity_poly.entity_id
_entity_poly.type
_entity_poly.pdbx_seq_one_letter_code
_entity_poly.pdbx_strand_id
1 'polypeptide(L)'
;MVGVSEARWTVVMPVKRLGAAKSRLRGALPGVPHEELALALAADTLRAARACPAVAGVLVVTDDARVRAAADAAGARVAADPGAGLNAAFRH
;
A
#
# COMPACT_ATOMS: atom_id res chain seq x y z
N MET A 1 30.34 -17.87 14.62
CA MET A 1 28.91 -17.51 14.81
C MET A 1 28.38 -17.13 13.44
N VAL A 2 27.77 -18.08 12.73
CA VAL A 2 27.20 -17.82 11.40
C VAL A 2 25.99 -16.93 11.64
N GLY A 3 26.09 -15.66 11.23
CA GLY A 3 24.97 -14.73 11.32
C GLY A 3 23.82 -15.30 10.51
N VAL A 4 22.71 -15.62 11.19
CA VAL A 4 21.44 -15.83 10.49
C VAL A 4 21.21 -14.53 9.71
N SER A 5 21.19 -14.60 8.38
CA SER A 5 20.77 -13.43 7.60
C SER A 5 19.41 -13.05 8.15
N GLU A 6 19.26 -11.88 8.75
CA GLU A 6 17.93 -11.43 9.17
C GLU A 6 17.03 -11.55 7.94
N ALA A 7 16.06 -12.46 7.99
CA ALA A 7 15.13 -12.65 6.89
C ALA A 7 14.43 -11.31 6.68
N ARG A 8 14.80 -10.60 5.62
CA ARG A 8 14.23 -9.29 5.34
C ARG A 8 12.99 -9.48 4.49
N TRP A 9 11.86 -9.09 5.05
CA TRP A 9 10.55 -9.26 4.43
C TRP A 9 10.36 -8.26 3.30
N THR A 10 9.66 -8.69 2.25
CA THR A 10 9.01 -7.77 1.31
C THR A 10 7.53 -7.71 1.67
N VAL A 11 7.03 -6.52 1.97
CA VAL A 11 5.60 -6.30 2.18
C VAL A 11 4.92 -6.07 0.84
N VAL A 12 3.84 -6.80 0.57
CA VAL A 12 2.95 -6.52 -0.55
C VAL A 12 1.75 -5.76 0.00
N MET A 13 1.50 -4.56 -0.52
CA MET A 13 0.43 -3.67 -0.08
C MET A 13 -0.57 -3.42 -1.23
N PRO A 14 -1.62 -4.25 -1.33
CA PRO A 14 -2.70 -4.02 -2.28
C PRO A 14 -3.54 -2.80 -1.87
N VAL A 15 -3.71 -1.86 -2.79
CA VAL A 15 -4.52 -0.65 -2.61
C VAL A 15 -5.47 -0.50 -3.79
N LYS A 16 -6.76 -0.74 -3.54
CA LYS A 16 -7.83 -0.49 -4.52
C LYS A 16 -7.92 1.00 -4.87
N ARG A 17 -8.55 1.30 -6.01
CA ARG A 17 -8.94 2.68 -6.37
C ARG A 17 -9.62 3.39 -5.20
N LEU A 18 -9.18 4.61 -4.92
CA LEU A 18 -9.48 5.31 -3.65
C LEU A 18 -10.98 5.46 -3.38
N GLY A 19 -11.78 5.72 -4.42
CA GLY A 19 -13.25 5.84 -4.28
C GLY A 19 -13.94 4.56 -3.81
N ALA A 20 -13.40 3.38 -4.14
CA ALA A 20 -13.94 2.08 -3.73
C ALA A 20 -13.26 1.50 -2.48
N ALA A 21 -12.10 2.04 -2.09
CA ALA A 21 -11.39 1.61 -0.90
C ALA A 21 -12.12 2.03 0.38
N LYS A 22 -11.94 1.26 1.46
CA LYS A 22 -12.39 1.63 2.82
C LYS A 22 -13.85 2.13 2.89
N SER A 23 -14.77 1.56 2.11
CA SER A 23 -16.16 2.04 2.00
C SER A 23 -16.90 2.19 3.34
N ARG A 24 -16.56 1.36 4.33
CA ARG A 24 -17.07 1.44 5.71
C ARG A 24 -16.69 2.74 6.45
N LEU A 25 -15.71 3.50 5.96
CA LEU A 25 -15.26 4.78 6.51
C LEU A 25 -15.80 5.99 5.74
N ARG A 26 -16.65 5.77 4.73
CA ARG A 26 -17.21 6.88 3.93
C ARG A 26 -18.03 7.80 4.82
N GLY A 27 -17.70 9.09 4.80
CA GLY A 27 -18.34 10.10 5.63
C GLY A 27 -17.89 10.10 7.10
N ALA A 28 -16.88 9.31 7.48
CA ALA A 28 -16.38 9.27 8.85
C ALA A 28 -15.75 10.59 9.32
N LEU A 29 -15.28 11.44 8.40
CA LEU A 29 -14.70 12.75 8.66
C LEU A 29 -15.51 13.83 7.93
N PRO A 30 -16.29 14.67 8.65
CA PRO A 30 -17.03 15.77 8.03
C PRO A 30 -16.12 16.73 7.26
N GLY A 31 -16.51 17.08 6.04
CA GLY A 31 -15.76 18.03 5.19
C GLY A 31 -14.50 17.47 4.53
N VAL A 32 -14.13 16.22 4.79
CA VAL A 32 -12.96 15.56 4.16
C VAL A 32 -13.44 14.63 3.05
N PRO A 33 -12.94 14.77 1.80
CA PRO A 33 -13.27 13.82 0.74
C PRO A 33 -12.82 12.41 1.11
N HIS A 34 -13.66 11.42 0.80
CA HIS A 34 -13.40 10.01 1.12
C HIS A 34 -12.07 9.51 0.56
N GLU A 35 -11.74 9.91 -0.66
CA GLU A 35 -10.48 9.55 -1.31
C GLU A 35 -9.25 10.09 -0.57
N GLU A 36 -9.34 11.27 0.05
CA GLU A 36 -8.23 11.84 0.83
C GLU A 36 -7.97 11.01 2.09
N LEU A 37 -9.04 10.61 2.80
CA LEU A 37 -8.90 9.72 3.96
C LEU A 37 -8.32 8.36 3.55
N ALA A 38 -8.81 7.78 2.45
CA ALA A 38 -8.30 6.51 1.95
C ALA A 38 -6.81 6.61 1.55
N LEU A 39 -6.40 7.71 0.92
CA LEU A 39 -5.02 7.96 0.52
C LEU A 39 -4.11 8.17 1.74
N ALA A 40 -4.54 8.98 2.71
CA ALA A 40 -3.81 9.22 3.94
C ALA A 40 -3.53 7.90 4.68
N LEU A 41 -4.53 7.04 4.83
CA LEU A 41 -4.37 5.72 5.45
C LEU A 41 -3.38 4.82 4.70
N ALA A 42 -3.40 4.84 3.36
CA ALA A 42 -2.45 4.08 2.55
C ALA A 42 -1.01 4.62 2.72
N ALA A 43 -0.84 5.94 2.68
CA ALA A 43 0.45 6.59 2.86
C ALA A 43 1.04 6.34 4.26
N ASP A 44 0.22 6.39 5.30
CA ASP A 44 0.64 6.13 6.68
C ASP A 44 1.04 4.66 6.88
N THR A 45 0.28 3.74 6.27
CA THR A 45 0.61 2.31 6.27
C THR A 45 1.95 2.05 5.58
N LEU A 46 2.18 2.68 4.42
CA LEU A 46 3.44 2.55 3.68
C LEU A 46 4.62 3.10 4.51
N ARG A 47 4.45 4.26 5.13
CA ARG A 47 5.47 4.87 5.99
C ARG A 47 5.82 3.94 7.15
N ALA A 48 4.81 3.39 7.83
CA ALA A 48 5.00 2.44 8.92
C ALA A 48 5.73 1.17 8.46
N ALA A 49 5.33 0.59 7.33
CA ALA A 49 5.98 -0.59 6.77
C ALA A 49 7.46 -0.34 6.45
N ARG A 50 7.78 0.81 5.84
CA ARG A 50 9.16 1.19 5.50
C ARG A 50 10.04 1.52 6.70
N ALA A 51 9.44 1.97 7.80
CA ALA A 51 10.17 2.24 9.04
C ALA A 51 10.51 0.97 9.83
N CYS A 52 9.94 -0.19 9.46
CA CYS A 52 10.19 -1.45 10.13
C CYS A 52 11.57 -2.03 9.73
N PRO A 53 12.51 -2.24 10.67
CA PRO A 53 13.85 -2.74 10.36
C PRO A 53 13.88 -4.10 9.65
N ALA A 54 12.86 -4.94 9.91
CA ALA A 54 12.74 -6.26 9.30
C ALA A 54 12.25 -6.22 7.83
N VAL A 55 11.82 -5.06 7.32
CA VAL A 55 11.29 -4.91 5.96
C VAL A 55 12.39 -4.41 5.02
N ALA A 56 12.77 -5.23 4.03
CA ALA A 56 13.71 -4.82 2.97
C ALA A 56 13.04 -4.00 1.86
N GLY A 57 11.72 -4.09 1.70
CA GLY A 57 11.03 -3.35 0.66
C GLY A 57 9.52 -3.49 0.71
N VAL A 58 8.84 -2.60 -0.02
CA VAL A 58 7.38 -2.61 -0.18
C VAL A 58 7.03 -2.61 -1.66
N LEU A 59 6.15 -3.53 -2.06
CA LEU A 59 5.50 -3.55 -3.36
C LEU A 59 4.04 -3.11 -3.19
N VAL A 60 3.70 -1.94 -3.70
CA VAL A 60 2.32 -1.45 -3.74
C VAL A 60 1.65 -1.99 -5.00
N VAL A 61 0.51 -2.63 -4.85
CA VAL A 61 -0.27 -3.14 -6.00
C VAL A 61 -1.49 -2.24 -6.17
N THR A 62 -1.53 -1.44 -7.23
CA THR A 62 -2.59 -0.47 -7.46
C THR A 62 -2.70 -0.02 -8.92
N ASP A 63 -3.94 0.27 -9.33
CA ASP A 63 -4.27 0.97 -10.59
C ASP A 63 -4.69 2.44 -10.35
N ASP A 64 -4.55 2.95 -9.13
CA ASP A 64 -4.86 4.32 -8.79
C ASP A 64 -3.64 5.22 -8.98
N ALA A 65 -3.73 6.21 -9.88
CA ALA A 65 -2.62 7.09 -10.20
C ALA A 65 -2.13 7.92 -8.99
N ARG A 66 -3.04 8.28 -8.07
CA ARG A 66 -2.67 9.06 -6.88
C ARG A 66 -1.90 8.19 -5.88
N VAL A 67 -2.33 6.93 -5.72
CA VAL A 67 -1.62 5.96 -4.88
C VAL A 67 -0.25 5.63 -5.47
N ARG A 68 -0.16 5.44 -6.79
CA ARG A 68 1.12 5.24 -7.49
C ARG A 68 2.08 6.40 -7.22
N ALA A 69 1.63 7.65 -7.42
CA ALA A 69 2.46 8.82 -7.17
C ALA A 69 2.96 8.90 -5.71
N ALA A 70 2.09 8.59 -4.74
CA ALA A 70 2.46 8.57 -3.32
C ALA A 70 3.47 7.45 -3.01
N ALA A 71 3.32 6.27 -3.62
CA ALA A 71 4.23 5.15 -3.46
C ALA A 71 5.61 5.43 -4.08
N ASP A 72 5.63 6.00 -5.29
CA ASP A 72 6.87 6.40 -5.97
C ASP A 72 7.63 7.47 -5.16
N ALA A 73 6.93 8.48 -4.66
CA ALA A 73 7.51 9.51 -3.79
C ALA A 73 8.07 8.94 -2.47
N ALA A 74 7.48 7.84 -1.98
CA ALA A 74 7.96 7.13 -0.79
C ALA A 74 9.07 6.09 -1.10
N GLY A 75 9.51 5.95 -2.36
CA GLY A 75 10.53 5.00 -2.79
C GLY A 75 10.07 3.54 -2.75
N ALA A 76 8.76 3.28 -2.84
CA ALA A 76 8.21 1.94 -2.93
C ALA A 76 8.12 1.48 -4.40
N ARG A 77 8.15 0.17 -4.63
CA ARG A 77 7.89 -0.39 -5.96
C ARG A 77 6.38 -0.44 -6.20
N VAL A 78 5.95 -0.26 -7.44
CA VAL A 78 4.52 -0.29 -7.80
C VAL A 78 4.24 -1.29 -8.91
N ALA A 79 3.29 -2.19 -8.70
CA ALA A 79 2.71 -3.07 -9.70
C ALA A 79 1.25 -2.69 -9.98
N ALA A 80 0.77 -2.97 -11.19
CA ALA A 80 -0.64 -2.78 -11.55
C ALA A 80 -1.54 -3.78 -10.81
N ASP A 81 -2.75 -3.38 -10.45
CA ASP A 81 -3.74 -4.27 -9.85
C ASP A 81 -4.47 -5.02 -10.98
N PRO A 82 -4.37 -6.37 -11.08
CA PRO A 82 -5.04 -7.10 -12.15
C PRO A 82 -6.57 -7.09 -12.03
N GLY A 83 -7.14 -6.56 -10.94
CA GLY A 83 -8.59 -6.43 -10.75
C GLY A 83 -9.31 -7.76 -10.46
N ALA A 84 -8.58 -8.87 -10.37
CA ALA A 84 -9.11 -10.22 -10.13
C ALA A 84 -9.16 -10.60 -8.64
N GLY A 85 -9.13 -9.61 -7.74
CA GLY A 85 -9.20 -9.78 -6.30
C GLY A 85 -7.82 -9.97 -5.62
N LEU A 86 -7.81 -9.92 -4.28
CA LEU A 86 -6.59 -9.86 -3.46
C LEU A 86 -5.59 -10.99 -3.78
N ASN A 87 -6.07 -12.22 -3.93
CA ASN A 87 -5.20 -13.37 -4.15
C ASN A 87 -4.63 -13.42 -5.58
N ALA A 88 -5.29 -12.79 -6.55
CA ALA A 88 -4.78 -12.74 -7.92
C ALA A 88 -3.54 -11.83 -8.05
N ALA A 89 -3.42 -10.82 -7.18
CA ALA A 89 -2.25 -9.94 -7.12
C ALA A 89 -0.94 -10.67 -6.75
N PHE A 90 -1.01 -11.90 -6.23
CA PHE A 90 0.15 -12.70 -5.81
C PHE A 90 0.56 -13.79 -6.80
N ARG A 91 -0.10 -13.90 -7.96
CA ARG A 91 0.13 -15.00 -8.92
C ARG A 91 1.20 -14.71 -9.98
N HIS A 92 1.82 -13.53 -9.96
CA HIS A 92 2.78 -13.03 -10.94
C HIS A 92 3.96 -12.35 -10.24
#